data_AF-A0A0A2C2R6-F1
#
_entry.id   AF-A0A0A2C2R6-F1
#
_cell.length_a   1.000
_cell.length_b   1.000
_cell.length_c   1.000
_cell.angle_alpha   90.00
_cell.angle_beta   90.00
_cell.angle_gamma   90.00
#
_symmetry.space_group_name_H-M   'P 1'
#
loop_
_entity.id
_entity.type
_entity.pdbx_description
1 polymer ?
#
loop_
_entity_poly.entity_id
_entity_poly.type
_entity_poly.pdbx_seq_one_letter_code
_entity_poly.pdbx_strand_id
1 'polypeptide(L)'
;MPSLGARLLGVLLYMIPWSDSLTFGNHLYIKYPFIQIIQIPAIPIILIERSIPFGSLFLFLAIFFGLVRNSKVSYFLRFNALQSLLINIGIIIGNFIFEIIFSPFANSLIIRTLSSSLLISIFLMIIYSVWSCTRGNEPNLPGISQAAKMQL
;
A
#
# COMPACT_ATOMS: atom_id res chain seq x y z
N MET A 1 -15.10 10.86 -17.32
CA MET A 1 -14.01 11.09 -16.33
C MET A 1 -14.54 10.78 -14.94
N PRO A 2 -13.72 10.21 -14.02
CA PRO A 2 -14.15 9.95 -12.65
C PRO A 2 -14.40 11.27 -11.89
N SER A 3 -15.34 11.25 -10.94
CA SER A 3 -15.64 12.41 -10.08
C SER A 3 -14.45 12.76 -9.18
N LEU A 4 -14.39 14.01 -8.70
CA LEU A 4 -13.32 14.46 -7.80
C LEU A 4 -13.25 13.60 -6.52
N GLY A 5 -14.40 13.23 -5.95
CA GLY A 5 -14.47 12.30 -4.82
C GLY A 5 -13.92 10.90 -5.16
N ALA A 6 -14.23 10.34 -6.32
CA ALA A 6 -13.67 9.06 -6.75
C ALA A 6 -12.15 9.11 -6.95
N ARG A 7 -11.60 10.25 -7.40
CA ARG A 7 -10.15 10.47 -7.52
C ARG A 7 -9.46 10.56 -6.16
N LEU A 8 -10.06 11.28 -5.20
CA LEU A 8 -9.55 11.37 -3.82
C LEU A 8 -9.61 10.01 -3.10
N LEU A 9 -10.70 9.26 -3.25
CA LEU A 9 -10.79 7.89 -2.72
C LEU A 9 -9.79 6.95 -3.40
N GLY A 10 -9.53 7.11 -4.71
CA GLY A 10 -8.47 6.40 -5.42
C GLY A 10 -7.09 6.65 -4.81
N VAL A 11 -6.75 7.90 -4.51
CA VAL A 11 -5.50 8.26 -3.81
C VAL A 11 -5.45 7.66 -2.41
N LEU A 12 -6.54 7.75 -1.64
CA LEU A 12 -6.62 7.22 -0.27
C LEU A 12 -6.40 5.70 -0.22
N LEU A 13 -6.90 4.96 -1.22
CA LEU A 13 -6.71 3.51 -1.30
C LEU A 13 -5.24 3.12 -1.39
N TYR A 14 -4.37 3.91 -2.02
CA TYR A 14 -2.92 3.63 -2.05
C TYR A 14 -2.18 4.01 -0.76
N MET A 15 -2.84 4.67 0.21
CA MET A 15 -2.23 4.92 1.52
C MET A 15 -2.19 3.67 2.41
N ILE A 16 -2.89 2.60 2.03
CA ILE A 16 -2.96 1.31 2.75
C ILE A 16 -1.70 0.47 2.48
N PRO A 17 -1.34 0.14 1.23
CA PRO A 17 -0.01 -0.42 0.95
C PRO A 17 1.11 0.55 1.36
N TRP A 18 0.83 1.85 1.52
CA TRP A 18 1.82 2.74 2.11
C TRP A 18 2.03 2.43 3.61
N SER A 19 0.98 2.42 4.45
CA SER A 19 1.10 2.16 5.89
C SER A 19 1.80 0.84 6.19
N ASP A 20 1.37 -0.25 5.56
CA ASP A 20 1.95 -1.59 5.75
C ASP A 20 3.40 -1.70 5.21
N SER A 21 3.83 -0.84 4.28
CA SER A 21 5.22 -0.85 3.77
C SER A 21 6.22 -0.11 4.67
N LEU A 22 5.75 0.79 5.54
CA LEU A 22 6.64 1.64 6.34
C LEU A 22 7.56 0.83 7.27
N THR A 23 7.13 -0.36 7.69
CA THR A 23 7.89 -1.33 8.49
C THR A 23 9.27 -1.64 7.90
N PHE A 24 9.40 -1.73 6.57
CA PHE A 24 10.69 -1.96 5.89
C PHE A 24 11.70 -0.81 6.13
N GLY A 25 11.23 0.37 6.52
CA GLY A 25 12.05 1.55 6.80
C GLY A 25 12.53 1.72 8.24
N ASN A 26 12.19 0.81 9.17
CA ASN A 26 12.45 1.02 10.61
C ASN A 26 13.90 1.40 10.95
N HIS A 27 14.90 0.77 10.32
CA HIS A 27 16.32 1.12 10.52
C HIS A 27 16.74 2.45 9.87
N LEU A 28 15.99 2.94 8.87
CA LEU A 28 16.21 4.26 8.26
C LEU A 28 15.69 5.36 9.17
N TYR A 29 14.50 5.22 9.76
CA TYR A 29 13.91 6.24 10.62
C TYR A 29 14.71 6.49 11.90
N ILE A 30 15.38 5.45 12.42
CA ILE A 30 16.29 5.55 13.57
C ILE A 30 17.60 6.28 13.18
N LYS A 31 18.17 5.97 12.01
CA LYS A 31 19.43 6.57 11.55
C LYS A 31 19.25 8.00 11.02
N TYR A 32 18.09 8.28 10.43
CA TYR A 32 17.78 9.52 9.70
C TYR A 32 16.36 10.00 10.05
N PRO A 33 16.17 10.66 11.21
CA PRO A 33 14.84 11.06 11.69
C PRO A 33 14.03 11.92 10.71
N PHE A 34 14.69 12.72 9.87
CA PHE A 34 14.02 13.54 8.84
C PHE A 34 13.20 12.71 7.83
N ILE A 35 13.54 11.43 7.63
CA ILE A 35 12.81 10.53 6.72
C ILE A 35 11.40 10.23 7.26
N GLN A 36 11.14 10.38 8.57
CA GLN A 36 9.83 10.12 9.18
C GLN A 36 8.69 10.99 8.60
N ILE A 37 9.02 12.11 7.93
CA ILE A 37 8.06 12.94 7.19
C ILE A 37 7.24 12.10 6.18
N ILE A 38 7.83 11.04 5.59
CA ILE A 38 7.12 10.18 4.63
C ILE A 38 5.99 9.35 5.27
N GLN A 39 5.98 9.20 6.60
CA GLN A 39 4.96 8.47 7.35
C GLN A 39 3.68 9.30 7.53
N ILE A 40 3.78 10.64 7.52
CA ILE A 40 2.67 11.58 7.75
C ILE A 40 1.39 11.24 6.95
N PRO A 41 1.43 11.02 5.61
CA PRO A 41 0.23 10.68 4.85
C PRO A 41 -0.40 9.33 5.21
N ALA A 42 0.34 8.39 5.80
CA ALA A 42 -0.17 7.10 6.26
C ALA A 42 -0.77 7.14 7.68
N ILE A 43 -0.48 8.17 8.49
CA ILE A 43 -0.95 8.27 9.89
C ILE A 43 -2.44 7.96 10.06
N PRO A 44 -3.37 8.50 9.24
CA PRO A 44 -4.80 8.21 9.39
C PRO A 44 -5.14 6.72 9.25
N ILE A 45 -4.45 6.02 8.35
CA ILE A 45 -4.65 4.59 8.12
C ILE A 45 -4.04 3.77 9.26
N ILE A 46 -2.81 4.11 9.67
CA ILE A 46 -2.11 3.46 10.80
C ILE A 46 -2.94 3.55 12.09
N LEU A 47 -3.62 4.68 12.34
CA LEU A 47 -4.48 4.85 13.51
C LEU A 47 -5.71 3.93 13.45
N ILE A 48 -6.33 3.76 12.27
CA ILE A 48 -7.44 2.82 12.07
C ILE A 48 -6.96 1.37 12.28
N GLU A 49 -5.84 1.00 11.67
CA GLU A 49 -5.26 -0.35 11.75
C GLU A 49 -4.84 -0.74 13.17
N ARG A 50 -4.40 0.22 13.99
CA ARG A 50 -4.02 0.00 15.40
C ARG A 50 -5.18 0.11 16.39
N SER A 51 -6.36 0.57 15.95
CA SER A 51 -7.53 0.73 16.84
C SER A 51 -8.17 -0.60 17.24
N ILE A 52 -7.93 -1.68 16.48
CA ILE A 52 -8.48 -3.02 16.73
C ILE A 52 -7.43 -4.12 16.47
N PRO A 53 -7.55 -5.29 17.12
CA PRO A 53 -6.71 -6.45 16.77
C PRO A 53 -6.89 -6.81 15.30
N PHE A 54 -5.78 -7.12 14.61
CA PHE A 54 -5.77 -7.44 13.17
C PHE A 54 -6.40 -6.36 12.26
N GLY A 55 -6.30 -5.07 12.63
CA GLY A 55 -6.98 -3.98 11.92
C GLY A 55 -6.65 -3.86 10.43
N SER A 56 -5.42 -4.17 9.99
CA SER A 56 -5.06 -4.21 8.56
C SER A 56 -5.83 -5.30 7.79
N LEU A 57 -6.06 -6.47 8.39
CA LEU A 57 -6.90 -7.54 7.83
C LEU A 57 -8.36 -7.11 7.76
N PHE A 58 -8.90 -6.50 8.81
CA PHE A 58 -10.28 -6.00 8.81
C PHE A 58 -10.47 -4.86 7.81
N LEU A 59 -9.49 -3.97 7.65
CA LEU A 59 -9.50 -2.89 6.66
C LEU A 59 -9.47 -3.45 5.23
N PHE A 60 -8.59 -4.43 4.97
CA PHE A 60 -8.55 -5.18 3.71
C PHE A 60 -9.92 -5.78 3.36
N LEU A 61 -10.54 -6.50 4.31
CA LEU A 61 -11.84 -7.14 4.11
C LEU A 61 -12.96 -6.12 3.88
N ALA A 62 -12.99 -5.03 4.66
CA ALA A 62 -13.98 -3.97 4.53
C ALA A 62 -13.93 -3.31 3.14
N ILE A 63 -12.74 -3.09 2.59
CA ILE A 63 -12.54 -2.51 1.26
C ILE A 63 -12.88 -3.52 0.16
N PHE A 64 -12.51 -4.80 0.34
CA PHE A 64 -12.85 -5.84 -0.63
C PHE A 64 -14.37 -6.02 -0.78
N PHE A 65 -15.11 -6.14 0.34
CA PHE A 65 -16.57 -6.27 0.28
C PHE A 65 -17.27 -4.95 -0.04
N GLY A 66 -16.84 -3.84 0.54
CA GLY A 66 -17.51 -2.53 0.41
C GLY A 66 -17.28 -1.81 -0.92
N LEU A 67 -16.09 -1.97 -1.52
CA LEU A 67 -15.71 -1.34 -2.79
C LEU A 67 -15.62 -2.36 -3.93
N VAL A 68 -14.73 -3.35 -3.86
CA VAL A 68 -14.45 -4.25 -5.00
C VAL A 68 -15.68 -5.07 -5.41
N ARG A 69 -16.36 -5.70 -4.45
CA ARG A 69 -17.55 -6.53 -4.72
C ARG A 69 -18.85 -5.73 -4.92
N ASN A 70 -18.83 -4.42 -4.71
CA ASN A 70 -20.02 -3.59 -4.77
C ASN A 70 -20.26 -3.05 -6.19
N SER A 71 -21.22 -3.64 -6.92
CA SER A 71 -21.55 -3.25 -8.30
C SER A 71 -22.05 -1.80 -8.45
N LYS A 72 -22.50 -1.15 -7.37
CA LYS A 72 -22.87 0.28 -7.36
C LYS A 72 -21.66 1.22 -7.43
N VAL A 73 -20.45 0.70 -7.19
CA VAL A 73 -19.20 1.47 -7.22
C VAL A 73 -18.64 1.55 -8.64
N SER A 74 -18.14 2.73 -9.01
CA SER A 74 -17.56 2.98 -10.33
C SER A 74 -16.40 2.02 -10.63
N TYR A 75 -16.27 1.58 -11.89
CA TYR A 75 -15.19 0.69 -12.32
C TYR A 75 -13.80 1.23 -11.92
N PHE A 76 -13.57 2.52 -12.11
CA PHE A 76 -12.33 3.20 -11.69
C PHE A 76 -11.98 2.94 -10.22
N LEU A 77 -12.94 3.07 -9.31
CA LEU A 77 -12.66 2.90 -7.89
C LEU A 77 -12.53 1.43 -7.50
N ARG A 78 -13.27 0.52 -8.17
CA ARG A 78 -13.11 -0.93 -8.02
C ARG A 78 -11.72 -1.41 -8.48
N PHE A 79 -11.24 -0.91 -9.62
CA PHE A 79 -9.91 -1.18 -10.15
C PHE A 79 -8.80 -0.72 -9.19
N ASN A 80 -8.84 0.54 -8.76
CA ASN A 80 -7.84 1.07 -7.83
C ASN A 80 -7.88 0.40 -6.46
N ALA A 81 -9.08 0.06 -5.95
CA ALA A 81 -9.21 -0.70 -4.71
C ALA A 81 -8.57 -2.09 -4.83
N LEU A 82 -8.90 -2.83 -5.89
CA LEU A 82 -8.34 -4.16 -6.09
C LEU A 82 -6.83 -4.14 -6.32
N GLN A 83 -6.33 -3.21 -7.14
CA GLN A 83 -4.91 -3.02 -7.39
C GLN A 83 -4.15 -2.70 -6.09
N SER A 84 -4.68 -1.78 -5.26
CA SER A 84 -4.12 -1.49 -3.94
C SER A 84 -4.09 -2.71 -3.02
N LEU A 85 -5.20 -3.46 -2.94
CA LEU A 85 -5.29 -4.68 -2.13
C LEU A 85 -4.29 -5.77 -2.58
N LEU A 86 -4.07 -5.93 -3.89
CA LEU A 86 -3.07 -6.86 -4.43
C LEU A 86 -1.63 -6.43 -4.06
N ILE A 87 -1.32 -5.14 -4.13
CA ILE A 87 -0.04 -4.61 -3.64
C ILE A 87 0.10 -4.88 -2.13
N ASN A 88 -0.96 -4.66 -1.36
CA ASN A 88 -0.93 -4.85 0.09
C ASN A 88 -0.68 -6.31 0.49
N ILE A 89 -1.30 -7.27 -0.20
CA ILE A 89 -1.01 -8.70 -0.01
C ILE A 89 0.50 -8.99 -0.21
N GLY A 90 1.09 -8.47 -1.28
CA GLY A 90 2.52 -8.65 -1.56
C GLY A 90 3.42 -8.05 -0.46
N ILE A 91 3.02 -6.90 0.10
CA ILE A 91 3.73 -6.23 1.19
C ILE A 91 3.61 -7.00 2.51
N ILE A 92 2.41 -7.47 2.86
CA ILE A 92 2.16 -8.30 4.05
C ILE A 92 2.98 -9.60 3.98
N ILE A 93 2.99 -10.29 2.83
CA ILE A 93 3.81 -11.48 2.62
C ILE A 93 5.31 -11.14 2.75
N GLY A 94 5.75 -10.01 2.18
CA GLY A 94 7.12 -9.52 2.33
C GLY A 94 7.50 -9.27 3.79
N ASN A 95 6.64 -8.62 4.57
CA ASN A 95 6.83 -8.39 5.99
C ASN A 95 6.99 -9.71 6.77
N PHE A 96 6.09 -10.68 6.55
CA PHE A 96 6.21 -12.00 7.18
C PHE A 96 7.50 -12.75 6.81
N ILE A 97 7.96 -12.66 5.56
CA ILE A 97 9.24 -13.21 5.13
C ILE A 97 10.39 -12.56 5.91
N PHE A 98 10.38 -11.23 6.06
CA PHE A 98 11.41 -10.52 6.82
C PHE A 98 11.39 -10.86 8.32
N GLU A 99 10.21 -10.95 8.93
CA GLU A 99 10.04 -11.24 10.35
C GLU A 99 10.40 -12.69 10.70
N ILE A 100 9.99 -13.65 9.89
CA ILE A 100 10.19 -15.09 10.17
C ILE A 100 11.58 -15.57 9.72
N ILE A 101 12.05 -15.15 8.53
CA ILE A 101 13.27 -15.69 7.91
C ILE A 101 14.48 -14.79 8.15
N PHE A 102 14.31 -13.46 8.03
CA PHE A 102 15.45 -12.52 8.07
C PHE A 102 15.68 -11.84 9.42
N SER A 103 14.79 -12.01 10.41
CA SER A 103 14.94 -11.46 11.76
C SER A 103 16.30 -11.78 12.43
N PRO A 104 16.82 -13.04 12.39
CA PRO A 104 18.16 -13.34 12.92
C PRO A 104 19.30 -12.56 12.26
N PHE A 105 19.08 -12.07 11.03
CA PHE A 105 20.05 -11.36 10.20
C PHE A 105 19.71 -9.87 10.02
N ALA A 106 18.76 -9.32 10.79
CA ALA A 106 18.26 -7.95 10.63
C ALA A 106 19.35 -6.86 10.72
N ASN A 107 20.42 -7.11 11.49
CA ASN A 107 21.56 -6.19 11.61
C ASN A 107 22.53 -6.25 10.41
N SER A 108 22.45 -7.26 9.55
CA SER A 108 23.33 -7.39 8.38
C SER A 108 23.10 -6.27 7.36
N LEU A 109 24.18 -5.83 6.70
CA LEU A 109 24.10 -4.81 5.66
C LEU A 109 23.22 -5.24 4.48
N ILE A 110 23.18 -6.54 4.16
CA ILE A 110 22.39 -7.10 3.06
C ILE A 110 20.89 -6.91 3.34
N ILE A 111 20.39 -7.37 4.49
CA ILE A 111 18.97 -7.28 4.85
C ILE A 111 18.53 -5.81 4.97
N ARG A 112 19.36 -4.94 5.55
CA ARG A 112 19.10 -3.49 5.65
C ARG A 112 19.06 -2.80 4.29
N THR A 113 19.90 -3.23 3.34
CA THR A 113 19.90 -2.67 1.97
C THR A 113 18.68 -3.16 1.20
N LEU A 114 18.32 -4.43 1.35
CA LEU A 114 17.14 -5.03 0.70
C LEU A 114 15.83 -4.39 1.19
N SER A 115 15.63 -4.24 2.50
CA SER A 115 14.44 -3.57 3.06
C SER A 115 14.35 -2.09 2.64
N SER A 116 15.49 -1.38 2.60
CA SER A 116 15.53 0.00 2.08
C SER A 116 15.11 0.06 0.60
N SER A 117 15.61 -0.88 -0.22
CA SER A 117 15.29 -0.97 -1.65
C SER A 117 13.81 -1.30 -1.89
N LEU A 118 13.23 -2.18 -1.08
CA LEU A 118 11.79 -2.48 -1.12
C LEU A 118 10.96 -1.25 -0.77
N LEU A 119 11.27 -0.54 0.32
CA LEU A 119 10.57 0.69 0.70
C LEU A 119 10.60 1.74 -0.42
N ILE A 120 11.78 1.99 -1.02
CA ILE A 120 11.94 2.95 -2.12
C ILE A 120 11.13 2.50 -3.35
N SER A 121 11.17 1.22 -3.69
CA SER A 121 10.42 0.66 -4.83
C SER A 121 8.90 0.82 -4.65
N ILE A 122 8.39 0.51 -3.45
CA ILE A 122 6.97 0.66 -3.10
C ILE A 122 6.58 2.14 -3.10
N PHE A 123 7.40 3.02 -2.52
CA PHE A 123 7.16 4.47 -2.52
C PHE A 123 7.04 5.04 -3.93
N LEU A 124 7.90 4.62 -4.87
CA LEU A 124 7.83 5.02 -6.28
C LEU A 124 6.56 4.50 -6.97
N MET A 125 6.15 3.24 -6.71
CA MET A 125 4.88 2.70 -7.23
C MET A 125 3.66 3.48 -6.71
N ILE A 126 3.68 3.88 -5.43
CA ILE A 126 2.59 4.61 -4.80
C ILE A 126 2.53 6.06 -5.31
N ILE A 127 3.67 6.75 -5.46
CA ILE A 127 3.72 8.08 -6.11
C ILE A 127 3.13 8.02 -7.53
N TYR A 128 3.54 7.03 -8.33
CA TYR A 128 3.02 6.84 -9.69
C TYR A 128 1.49 6.61 -9.69
N SER A 129 0.99 5.80 -8.76
CA SER A 129 -0.43 5.48 -8.64
C SER A 129 -1.25 6.69 -8.20
N VAL A 130 -0.79 7.40 -7.16
CA VAL A 130 -1.40 8.65 -6.68
C VAL A 130 -1.44 9.70 -7.80
N TRP A 131 -0.33 9.89 -8.52
CA TRP A 131 -0.26 10.84 -9.64
C TRP A 131 -1.20 10.47 -10.79
N SER A 132 -1.40 9.17 -11.04
CA SER A 132 -2.35 8.67 -12.05
C SER A 132 -3.81 8.76 -11.60
N CYS A 133 -4.11 8.69 -10.29
CA CYS A 133 -5.44 8.97 -9.73
C CYS A 133 -5.78 10.47 -9.68
N THR A 134 -4.79 11.34 -9.44
CA THR A 134 -4.87 12.72 -9.96
C THR A 134 -4.87 12.67 -11.49
N ARG A 135 -5.35 13.70 -12.19
CA ARG A 135 -5.83 13.58 -13.59
C ARG A 135 -7.10 12.70 -13.67
N GLY A 136 -7.04 11.42 -13.31
CA GLY A 136 -8.15 10.47 -13.30
C GLY A 136 -7.96 9.25 -14.22
N ASN A 137 -6.72 8.80 -14.37
CA ASN A 137 -6.33 7.65 -15.19
C ASN A 137 -6.16 6.39 -14.32
N GLU A 138 -6.20 5.22 -14.95
CA GLU A 138 -5.86 3.95 -14.28
C GLU A 138 -4.33 3.82 -14.12
N PRO A 139 -3.81 3.58 -12.91
CA PRO A 139 -2.39 3.28 -12.71
C PRO A 139 -2.01 1.97 -13.40
N ASN A 140 -1.15 2.03 -14.42
CA ASN A 140 -0.70 0.83 -15.14
C ASN A 140 0.63 0.29 -14.58
N LEU A 141 0.57 -0.32 -13.38
CA LEU A 141 1.65 -1.15 -12.84
C LEU A 141 1.69 -2.51 -13.57
N PRO A 142 2.79 -2.91 -14.22
CA PRO A 142 2.88 -4.18 -14.96
C PRO A 142 2.66 -5.39 -14.03
N GLY A 143 2.04 -6.45 -14.56
CA GLY A 143 1.57 -7.61 -13.80
C GLY A 143 0.34 -7.32 -12.94
N ILE A 144 0.45 -6.44 -11.94
CA ILE A 144 -0.61 -6.18 -10.96
C ILE A 144 -1.88 -5.62 -11.62
N SER A 145 -1.74 -4.70 -12.58
CA SER A 145 -2.89 -4.13 -13.30
C SER A 145 -3.61 -5.15 -14.17
N GLN A 146 -2.88 -6.14 -14.71
CA GLN A 146 -3.47 -7.21 -15.51
C GLN A 146 -4.24 -8.18 -14.60
N ALA A 147 -3.65 -8.58 -13.47
CA ALA A 147 -4.31 -9.40 -12.46
C ALA A 147 -5.61 -8.73 -11.93
N ALA A 148 -5.57 -7.42 -11.63
CA ALA A 148 -6.75 -6.67 -11.23
C ALA A 148 -7.81 -6.61 -12.34
N LYS A 149 -7.41 -6.44 -13.62
CA LYS A 149 -8.34 -6.42 -14.76
C LYS A 149 -8.97 -7.78 -15.07
N MET A 150 -8.30 -8.88 -14.76
CA MET A 150 -8.85 -10.25 -14.89
C MET A 150 -9.87 -10.62 -13.82
N GLN A 151 -9.98 -9.82 -12.74
CA GLN A 151 -10.80 -10.11 -11.56
C GLN A 151 -12.06 -9.22 -11.43
N LEU A 152 -12.31 -8.32 -12.40
CA LEU A 152 -13.36 -7.28 -12.38
C LEU A 152 -14.36 -7.38 -13.54
#